data_AF-A0A8T4KSP2-F1
#
_entry.id   AF-A0A8T4KSP2-F1
#
_cell.length_a   1.000
_cell.length_b   1.000
_cell.length_c   1.000
_cell.angle_alpha   90.00
_cell.angle_beta   90.00
_cell.angle_gamma   90.00
#
_symmetry.space_group_name_H-M   'P 1'
#
loop_
_entity.id
_entity.type
_entity.pdbx_description
1 polymer ?
#
loop_
_entity_poly.entity_id
_entity_poly.type
_entity_poly.pdbx_seq_one_letter_code
_entity_poly.pdbx_strand_id
1 'polypeptide(L)'
;MKGISLSIETVIVMIIAAVVLAVLVLYFKGTVFQGKSQIDAEGERAKACADYMKLDKNCDGKADDSASSGLLDPARKRIVEICNQLNYPECKPNDNSGCIHKCCIGCG
;
A
#
# COMPACT_ATOMS: atom_id res chain seq x y z
N MET A 1 21.92 -56.56 -13.64
CA MET A 1 20.69 -55.72 -13.56
C MET A 1 20.77 -54.80 -12.32
N LYS A 2 21.66 -53.80 -12.32
CA LYS A 2 21.80 -52.81 -11.21
C LYS A 2 21.82 -51.34 -11.69
N GLY A 3 21.70 -51.10 -12.99
CA GLY A 3 21.75 -49.76 -13.57
C GLY A 3 20.39 -49.03 -13.62
N ILE A 4 19.27 -49.75 -13.60
CA ILE A 4 17.93 -49.16 -13.77
C ILE A 4 17.45 -48.47 -12.49
N SER A 5 17.86 -48.96 -11.31
CA SER A 5 17.41 -48.42 -10.02
C SER A 5 17.98 -47.03 -9.70
N LEU A 6 19.24 -46.77 -10.09
CA LEU A 6 19.90 -45.48 -9.86
C LEU A 6 19.27 -44.36 -10.69
N SER A 7 18.89 -44.66 -11.94
CA SER A 7 18.26 -43.68 -12.82
C SER A 7 16.86 -43.27 -12.35
N ILE A 8 16.07 -44.21 -11.82
CA ILE A 8 14.73 -43.91 -11.29
C ILE A 8 14.83 -43.03 -10.04
N GLU A 9 15.76 -43.32 -9.15
CA GLU A 9 15.98 -42.54 -7.93
C GLU A 9 16.39 -41.09 -8.25
N THR A 10 17.29 -40.89 -9.23
CA THR A 10 17.65 -39.55 -9.70
C THR A 10 16.50 -38.78 -10.34
N VAL A 11 15.60 -39.46 -11.07
CA VAL A 11 14.42 -38.82 -11.68
C VAL A 11 13.45 -38.37 -10.60
N ILE A 12 13.22 -39.18 -9.57
CA ILE A 12 12.36 -38.84 -8.44
C ILE A 12 12.91 -37.62 -7.69
N VAL A 13 14.22 -37.58 -7.42
CA VAL A 13 14.87 -36.44 -6.75
C VAL A 13 14.76 -35.17 -7.59
N MET A 14 14.92 -35.24 -8.92
CA MET A 14 14.73 -34.09 -9.81
C MET A 14 13.29 -33.56 -9.77
N ILE A 15 12.29 -34.44 -9.76
CA ILE A 15 10.88 -34.02 -9.70
C ILE A 15 10.61 -33.31 -8.37
N ILE A 16 11.10 -33.86 -7.25
CA ILE A 16 10.95 -33.24 -5.93
C ILE A 16 11.63 -31.86 -5.92
N ALA A 17 12.84 -31.75 -6.45
CA ALA A 17 13.55 -30.46 -6.53
C ALA A 17 12.79 -29.43 -7.38
N ALA A 18 12.21 -29.84 -8.51
CA ALA A 18 11.39 -28.97 -9.35
C ALA A 18 10.11 -28.50 -8.64
N VAL A 19 9.45 -29.39 -7.90
CA VAL A 19 8.26 -29.05 -7.10
C VAL A 19 8.62 -28.06 -5.99
N VAL A 20 9.72 -28.28 -5.26
CA VAL A 20 10.18 -27.35 -4.22
C VAL A 20 10.50 -25.98 -4.80
N LEU A 21 11.19 -25.92 -5.95
CA LEU A 21 11.45 -24.66 -6.66
C LEU A 21 10.16 -23.94 -7.07
N ALA A 22 9.17 -24.66 -7.59
CA ALA A 22 7.87 -24.07 -7.96
C ALA A 22 7.14 -23.48 -6.74
N VAL A 23 7.13 -24.19 -5.61
CA VAL A 23 6.53 -23.70 -4.36
C VAL A 23 7.26 -22.45 -3.85
N LEU A 24 8.59 -22.43 -3.88
CA LEU A 24 9.38 -21.27 -3.49
C LEU A 24 9.08 -20.06 -4.38
N VAL A 25 9.01 -20.23 -5.71
CA VAL A 25 8.68 -19.15 -6.64
C VAL A 25 7.28 -18.58 -6.37
N LEU A 26 6.28 -19.44 -6.11
CA LEU A 26 4.93 -19.00 -5.75
C LEU A 26 4.89 -18.26 -4.41
N TYR A 27 5.64 -18.75 -3.41
CA TYR A 27 5.75 -18.12 -2.09
C TYR A 27 6.39 -16.73 -2.17
N PHE A 28 7.51 -16.59 -2.91
CA PHE A 28 8.17 -15.30 -3.11
C PHE A 28 7.34 -14.33 -3.95
N LYS A 29 6.59 -14.83 -4.94
CA LYS A 29 5.66 -13.96 -5.70
C LYS A 29 4.55 -13.38 -4.82
N GLY A 30 3.97 -14.17 -3.92
CA GLY A 30 2.92 -13.69 -3.02
C GLY A 30 3.40 -12.63 -2.02
N THR A 31 4.59 -12.82 -1.45
CA THR A 31 5.18 -11.90 -0.44
C THR A 31 5.67 -10.59 -1.05
N VAL A 32 6.33 -10.64 -2.22
CA VAL A 32 6.82 -9.44 -2.92
C VAL A 32 5.68 -8.54 -3.41
N PHE A 33 4.56 -9.13 -3.84
CA PHE A 33 3.41 -8.36 -4.34
C PHE A 33 2.68 -7.60 -3.23
N GLN A 34 2.55 -8.20 -2.04
CA GLN A 34 1.91 -7.56 -0.88
C GLN A 34 2.74 -6.40 -0.30
N GLY A 35 4.07 -6.52 -0.30
CA GLY A 35 4.94 -5.43 0.16
C GLY A 35 4.91 -4.23 -0.77
N LYS A 36 4.88 -4.46 -2.10
CA LYS A 36 4.88 -3.38 -3.08
C LYS A 36 3.59 -2.55 -3.05
N SER A 37 2.43 -3.18 -2.88
CA SER A 37 1.16 -2.46 -2.82
C SER A 37 1.05 -1.51 -1.62
N GLN A 38 1.65 -1.87 -0.48
CA GLN A 38 1.69 -0.97 0.68
C GLN A 38 2.65 0.22 0.45
N ILE A 39 3.84 -0.04 -0.12
CA ILE A 39 4.82 1.01 -0.39
C ILE A 39 4.27 2.02 -1.40
N ASP A 40 3.63 1.54 -2.47
CA ASP A 40 3.03 2.40 -3.49
C ASP A 40 1.87 3.22 -2.91
N ALA A 41 1.02 2.62 -2.06
CA ALA A 41 -0.08 3.32 -1.39
C ALA A 41 0.41 4.35 -0.36
N GLU A 42 1.49 4.07 0.38
CA GLU A 42 2.13 5.05 1.27
C GLU A 42 2.78 6.19 0.49
N GLY A 43 3.40 5.91 -0.66
CA GLY A 43 3.93 6.92 -1.55
C GLY A 43 2.83 7.83 -2.12
N GLU A 44 1.71 7.24 -2.51
CA GLU A 44 0.56 8.00 -3.01
C GLU A 44 -0.06 8.87 -1.92
N ARG A 45 -0.18 8.34 -0.69
CA ARG A 45 -0.58 9.09 0.50
C ARG A 45 0.33 10.30 0.73
N ALA A 46 1.65 10.10 0.79
CA ALA A 46 2.59 11.17 1.08
C ALA A 46 2.52 12.30 0.05
N LYS A 47 2.37 11.94 -1.24
CA LYS A 47 2.21 12.91 -2.32
C LYS A 47 0.88 13.67 -2.22
N ALA A 48 -0.23 12.96 -1.98
CA ALA A 48 -1.54 13.58 -1.82
C ALA A 48 -1.59 14.53 -0.61
N CYS A 49 -1.02 14.13 0.53
CA CYS A 49 -0.86 14.98 1.71
C CYS A 49 -0.01 16.22 1.41
N ALA A 50 1.13 16.07 0.73
CA ALA A 50 1.99 17.21 0.38
C ALA A 50 1.30 18.21 -0.54
N ASP A 51 0.47 17.74 -1.48
CA ASP A 51 -0.31 18.62 -2.36
C ASP A 51 -1.46 19.30 -1.62
N TYR A 52 -2.09 18.62 -0.67
CA TYR A 52 -3.12 19.21 0.20
C TYR A 52 -2.53 20.25 1.16
N MET A 53 -1.36 20.00 1.75
CA MET A 53 -0.67 20.94 2.63
C MET A 53 -0.20 22.23 1.93
N LYS A 54 -0.04 22.21 0.61
CA LYS A 54 0.21 23.44 -0.17
C LYS A 54 -1.03 24.33 -0.26
N LEU A 55 -2.22 23.75 -0.10
CA LEU A 55 -3.51 24.44 -0.18
C LEU A 55 -4.05 24.83 1.21
N ASP A 56 -3.80 23.99 2.22
CA ASP A 56 -4.24 24.15 3.61
C ASP A 56 -3.12 23.63 4.52
N LYS A 57 -2.28 24.54 5.03
CA LYS A 57 -1.05 24.18 5.74
C LYS A 57 -1.31 23.49 7.08
N ASN A 58 -2.40 23.86 7.73
CA ASN A 58 -2.78 23.33 9.04
C ASN A 58 -3.72 22.13 8.92
N CYS A 59 -4.19 21.84 7.71
CA CYS A 59 -5.12 20.76 7.42
C CYS A 59 -6.44 20.83 8.17
N ASP A 60 -6.85 22.02 8.57
CA ASP A 60 -8.08 22.29 9.32
C ASP A 60 -9.33 22.21 8.43
N GLY A 61 -9.15 22.10 7.12
CA GLY A 61 -10.23 22.24 6.14
C GLY A 61 -10.64 23.68 5.90
N LYS A 62 -9.80 24.61 6.35
CA LYS A 62 -9.95 26.03 6.07
C LYS A 62 -8.90 26.35 5.01
N ALA A 63 -9.36 26.65 3.81
CA ALA A 63 -8.49 27.28 2.84
C ALA A 63 -7.92 28.55 3.46
N ASP A 64 -6.60 28.69 3.48
CA ASP A 64 -5.96 29.92 3.95
C ASP A 64 -6.30 31.12 3.04
N ASP A 65 -6.84 30.87 1.83
CA ASP A 65 -7.33 31.90 0.92
C ASP A 65 -8.66 31.51 0.23
N SER A 66 -9.56 32.50 0.15
CA SER A 66 -10.99 32.46 -0.23
C SER A 66 -11.37 31.94 -1.63
N ALA A 67 -10.54 31.12 -2.29
CA ALA A 67 -10.86 30.47 -3.56
C ALA A 67 -10.66 28.94 -3.56
N SER A 68 -9.99 28.39 -2.54
CA SER A 68 -9.56 26.98 -2.55
C SER A 68 -10.53 26.01 -1.88
N SER A 69 -11.57 26.48 -1.17
CA SER A 69 -12.53 25.61 -0.45
C SER A 69 -13.24 24.61 -1.36
N GLY A 70 -13.52 24.97 -2.62
CA GLY A 70 -14.10 24.03 -3.60
C GLY A 70 -13.12 22.99 -4.16
N LEU A 71 -11.81 23.27 -4.10
CA LEU A 71 -10.73 22.37 -4.55
C LEU A 71 -10.24 21.45 -3.42
N LEU A 72 -10.42 21.86 -2.16
CA LEU A 72 -10.06 21.10 -0.98
C LEU A 72 -10.97 19.88 -0.77
N ASP A 73 -12.25 19.97 -1.10
CA ASP A 73 -13.22 18.87 -0.95
C ASP A 73 -12.82 17.59 -1.73
N PRO A 74 -12.49 17.64 -3.03
CA PRO A 74 -12.04 16.46 -3.76
C PRO A 74 -10.66 15.97 -3.31
N ALA A 75 -9.73 16.87 -2.96
CA ALA A 75 -8.42 16.49 -2.45
C ALA A 75 -8.52 15.77 -1.08
N ARG A 76 -9.38 16.28 -0.20
CA ARG A 76 -9.71 15.71 1.12
C ARG A 76 -10.31 14.32 0.99
N LYS A 77 -11.29 14.12 0.10
CA LYS A 77 -11.87 12.79 -0.16
C LYS A 77 -10.82 11.79 -0.63
N ARG A 78 -9.94 12.20 -1.54
CA ARG A 78 -8.88 11.32 -2.06
C ARG A 78 -7.89 10.90 -0.97
N ILE A 79 -7.49 11.81 -0.08
CA ILE A 79 -6.63 11.46 1.05
C ILE A 79 -7.35 10.48 1.97
N VAL A 80 -8.58 10.78 2.40
CA VAL A 80 -9.38 9.90 3.27
C VAL A 80 -9.53 8.50 2.68
N GLU A 81 -9.74 8.38 1.36
CA GLU A 81 -9.83 7.10 0.67
C GLU A 81 -8.53 6.30 0.75
N ILE A 82 -7.38 6.93 0.48
CA ILE A 82 -6.06 6.29 0.59
C ILE A 82 -5.79 5.88 2.05
N CYS A 83 -6.11 6.75 3.01
CA CYS A 83 -5.94 6.49 4.44
C CYS A 83 -6.81 5.32 4.93
N ASN A 84 -8.04 5.21 4.41
CA ASN A 84 -8.91 4.06 4.66
C ASN A 84 -8.36 2.77 4.03
N GLN A 85 -7.81 2.82 2.82
CA GLN A 85 -7.16 1.66 2.20
C GLN A 85 -5.94 1.20 3.00
N LEU A 86 -5.22 2.13 3.64
CA LEU A 86 -4.11 1.86 4.54
C LEU A 86 -4.55 1.49 5.98
N ASN A 87 -5.86 1.40 6.25
CA ASN A 87 -6.42 1.12 7.58
C ASN A 87 -5.91 2.06 8.69
N TYR A 88 -5.79 3.36 8.42
CA TYR A 88 -5.41 4.32 9.44
C TYR A 88 -6.47 4.39 10.56
N PRO A 89 -6.09 4.20 11.83
CA PRO A 89 -7.01 4.38 12.94
C PRO A 89 -7.47 5.85 12.95
N GLU A 90 -8.75 6.07 13.27
CA GLU A 90 -9.40 7.40 13.34
C GLU A 90 -9.93 7.97 12.01
N CYS A 91 -9.66 7.34 10.87
CA CYS A 91 -10.34 7.66 9.61
C CYS A 91 -11.75 7.06 9.60
N LYS A 92 -12.76 7.90 9.87
CA LYS A 92 -14.18 7.56 9.76
C LYS A 92 -14.81 8.31 8.58
N PRO A 93 -15.84 7.75 7.92
CA PRO A 93 -16.47 8.33 6.73
C PRO A 93 -17.06 9.74 6.94
N ASN A 94 -17.22 10.18 8.19
CA ASN A 94 -17.79 11.49 8.53
C ASN A 94 -16.79 12.45 9.23
N ASP A 95 -15.57 12.01 9.53
CA ASP A 95 -14.55 12.86 10.18
C ASP A 95 -13.34 13.03 9.27
N ASN A 96 -13.50 13.94 8.31
CA ASN A 96 -12.49 14.21 7.30
C ASN A 96 -11.32 15.03 7.84
N SER A 97 -11.52 15.85 8.88
CA SER A 97 -10.44 16.70 9.42
C SER A 97 -9.51 15.93 10.36
N GLY A 98 -10.06 15.15 11.29
CA GLY A 98 -9.26 14.33 12.21
C GLY A 98 -8.48 13.23 11.48
N CYS A 99 -9.11 12.64 10.45
CA CYS A 99 -8.47 11.65 9.58
C CYS A 99 -7.26 12.23 8.84
N ILE A 100 -7.38 13.42 8.23
CA ILE A 100 -6.27 14.04 7.50
C ILE A 100 -5.14 14.39 8.47
N HIS A 101 -5.45 14.94 9.64
CA HIS A 101 -4.42 15.31 10.62
C HIS A 101 -3.59 14.10 11.08
N LYS A 102 -4.23 12.94 11.25
CA LYS A 102 -3.55 11.70 11.63
C LYS A 102 -2.88 10.99 10.47
N CYS A 103 -3.49 11.11 9.29
CA CYS A 103 -2.97 10.51 8.08
C CYS A 103 -1.96 11.39 7.35
N CYS A 104 -1.75 12.65 7.70
CA CYS A 104 -0.73 13.48 7.07
C CYS A 104 0.19 14.02 8.16
N ILE A 105 1.41 13.47 8.23
CA ILE A 105 2.38 13.70 9.34
C ILE A 105 2.78 15.17 9.50
N GLY A 106 2.55 16.01 8.48
CA GLY A 106 2.87 17.45 8.52
C GLY A 106 1.73 18.36 8.95
N CYS A 107 0.53 17.82 9.16
CA CYS A 107 -0.60 18.58 9.69
C CYS A 107 -0.47 18.65 11.21
N GLY A 108 -0.26 19.84 11.76
CA GLY A 108 -0.07 20.09 13.20
C GLY A 108 -0.37 21.52 13.58
#